data_AF-K1H9Z4-F1
#
_entry.id   AF-K1H9Z4-F1
#
_cell.length_a   1.000
_cell.length_b   1.000
_cell.length_c   1.000
_cell.angle_alpha   90.00
_cell.angle_beta   90.00
_cell.angle_gamma   90.00
#
_symmetry.space_group_name_H-M   'P 1'
#
loop_
_entity.id
_entity.type
_entity.pdbx_description
1 polymer ?
#
loop_
_entity_poly.entity_id
_entity_poly.type
_entity_poly.pdbx_seq_one_letter_code
_entity_poly.pdbx_strand_id
1 'polypeptide(L)'
;KKYLSYFGKKKLDEIFSKENIEMFLNKDKEIFSKKWNHIYNEYVLYDAIDKKEYRIDRLMIKDNDDGTGEIYIVDYKTGGKNENQLKTYASVLKKTFKELKNYEIKTNFLEFDVF
;
A
#
# COMPACT_ATOMS: atom_id res chain seq x y z
N LYS A 1 -31.92 -9.27 -18.25
CA LYS A 1 -31.23 -9.15 -16.94
C LYS A 1 -30.37 -10.36 -16.53
N LYS A 2 -30.65 -11.61 -16.95
CA LYS A 2 -29.83 -12.81 -16.61
C LYS A 2 -28.40 -12.86 -17.19
N TYR A 3 -28.15 -12.22 -18.34
CA TYR A 3 -26.83 -12.28 -18.98
C TYR A 3 -25.79 -11.39 -18.28
N LEU A 4 -26.16 -10.18 -17.84
CA LEU A 4 -25.27 -9.29 -17.05
C LEU A 4 -24.80 -9.93 -15.74
N SER A 5 -25.66 -10.70 -15.05
CA SER A 5 -25.27 -11.43 -13.84
C SER A 5 -24.34 -12.61 -14.12
N TYR A 6 -24.44 -13.24 -15.30
CA TYR A 6 -23.56 -14.35 -15.69
C TYR A 6 -22.16 -13.86 -16.04
N PHE A 7 -22.06 -12.73 -16.76
CA PHE A 7 -20.78 -12.05 -16.99
C PHE A 7 -20.14 -11.56 -15.69
N GLY A 8 -20.94 -11.04 -14.75
CA GLY A 8 -20.46 -10.65 -13.43
C GLY A 8 -19.95 -11.83 -12.61
N LYS A 9 -20.70 -12.94 -12.56
CA LYS A 9 -20.30 -14.13 -11.78
C LYS A 9 -19.01 -14.74 -12.33
N LYS A 10 -18.92 -14.96 -13.65
CA LYS A 10 -17.71 -15.53 -14.26
C LYS A 10 -16.47 -14.67 -13.97
N LYS A 11 -16.61 -13.35 -14.05
CA LYS A 11 -15.52 -12.42 -13.75
C LYS A 11 -15.13 -12.43 -12.27
N LEU A 12 -16.09 -12.55 -11.35
CA LEU A 12 -15.81 -12.70 -9.93
C LEU A 12 -15.12 -14.04 -9.63
N ASP A 13 -15.59 -15.13 -10.22
CA ASP A 13 -14.98 -16.46 -10.07
C ASP A 13 -13.53 -16.47 -10.60
N GLU A 14 -13.23 -15.68 -11.64
CA GLU A 14 -11.88 -15.49 -12.17
C GLU A 14 -11.01 -14.66 -11.22
N ILE A 15 -11.48 -13.50 -10.75
CA ILE A 15 -10.76 -12.65 -9.77
C ILE A 15 -10.45 -13.43 -8.49
N PHE A 16 -11.40 -14.21 -7.99
CA PHE A 16 -11.25 -15.03 -6.79
C PHE A 16 -10.79 -16.46 -7.10
N SER A 17 -10.28 -16.72 -8.29
CA SER A 17 -9.68 -18.02 -8.62
C SER A 17 -8.51 -18.29 -7.68
N LYS A 18 -8.26 -19.57 -7.41
CA LYS A 18 -7.16 -19.98 -6.53
C LYS A 18 -5.83 -19.44 -7.05
N GLU A 19 -5.64 -19.50 -8.36
CA GLU A 19 -4.45 -19.02 -9.06
C GLU A 19 -4.24 -17.51 -8.87
N ASN A 20 -5.30 -16.69 -9.02
CA ASN A 20 -5.21 -15.25 -8.82
C ASN A 20 -4.99 -14.86 -7.36
N ILE A 21 -5.64 -15.56 -6.43
CA ILE A 21 -5.41 -15.37 -4.98
C ILE A 21 -3.96 -15.75 -4.63
N GLU A 22 -3.46 -16.89 -5.11
CA GLU A 22 -2.08 -17.31 -4.86
C GLU A 22 -1.07 -16.34 -5.47
N MET A 23 -1.31 -15.87 -6.70
CA MET A 23 -0.48 -14.83 -7.31
C MET A 23 -0.45 -13.56 -6.45
N PHE A 24 -1.63 -13.09 -6.01
CA PHE A 24 -1.77 -11.91 -5.15
C PHE A 24 -1.01 -12.05 -3.83
N LEU A 25 -1.20 -13.18 -3.14
CA LEU A 25 -0.54 -13.47 -1.86
C LEU A 25 0.98 -13.61 -1.99
N ASN A 26 1.47 -14.10 -3.12
CA ASN A 26 2.90 -14.31 -3.34
C ASN A 26 3.62 -13.08 -3.90
N LYS A 27 2.90 -12.11 -4.50
CA LYS A 27 3.51 -10.92 -5.11
C LYS A 27 4.21 -10.05 -4.07
N ASP A 28 3.60 -9.94 -2.89
CA ASP A 28 4.23 -9.33 -1.73
C ASP A 28 3.67 -9.96 -0.45
N LYS A 29 4.46 -10.84 0.17
CA LYS A 29 4.05 -11.50 1.42
C LYS A 29 4.15 -10.57 2.62
N GLU A 30 4.94 -9.50 2.51
CA GLU A 30 5.23 -8.62 3.62
C GLU A 30 3.99 -7.83 4.03
N ILE A 31 3.11 -7.46 3.08
CA ILE A 31 1.87 -6.73 3.36
C ILE A 31 0.85 -7.52 4.20
N PHE A 32 1.02 -8.84 4.30
CA PHE A 32 0.18 -9.74 5.12
C PHE A 32 0.88 -10.20 6.39
N SER A 33 2.14 -9.78 6.60
CA SER A 33 2.91 -10.19 7.75
C SER A 33 2.31 -9.67 9.05
N LYS A 34 2.32 -10.50 10.09
CA LYS A 34 1.92 -10.11 11.45
C LYS A 34 2.98 -9.28 12.18
N LYS A 35 4.12 -9.00 11.54
CA LYS A 35 5.22 -8.22 12.15
C LYS A 35 4.86 -6.75 12.38
N TRP A 36 3.85 -6.23 11.69
CA TRP A 36 3.49 -4.82 11.73
C TRP A 36 2.69 -4.51 13.00
N ASN A 37 3.15 -3.52 13.76
CA ASN A 37 2.45 -3.02 14.95
C ASN A 37 1.23 -2.18 14.55
N HIS A 38 1.37 -1.40 13.47
CA HIS A 38 0.32 -0.51 12.96
C HIS A 38 0.12 -0.70 11.46
N ILE A 39 -1.14 -0.74 11.04
CA ILE A 39 -1.54 -0.85 9.64
C ILE A 39 -2.66 0.16 9.38
N TYR A 40 -2.41 1.09 8.47
CA TYR A 40 -3.37 2.11 8.05
C TYR A 40 -3.68 1.93 6.57
N ASN A 41 -4.96 1.91 6.22
CA ASN A 41 -5.42 1.94 4.83
C ASN A 41 -5.93 3.35 4.52
N GLU A 42 -5.72 3.82 3.29
CA GLU A 42 -6.16 5.15 2.83
C GLU A 42 -5.67 6.28 3.74
N TYR A 43 -4.44 6.17 4.23
CA TYR A 43 -3.86 7.09 5.20
C TYR A 43 -3.69 8.48 4.58
N VAL A 44 -4.28 9.47 5.24
CA VAL A 44 -4.24 10.87 4.81
C VAL A 44 -3.02 11.54 5.44
N LEU A 45 -2.08 11.95 4.59
CA LEU A 45 -0.86 12.65 4.98
C LEU A 45 -0.94 14.10 4.49
N TYR A 46 -0.90 15.05 5.43
CA TYR A 46 -0.90 16.47 5.13
C TYR A 46 0.52 17.05 5.16
N ASP A 47 0.94 17.66 4.06
CA ASP A 47 2.13 18.51 4.02
C ASP A 47 1.74 19.93 4.42
N ALA A 48 2.15 20.35 5.61
CA ALA A 48 1.85 21.68 6.13
C ALA A 48 2.61 22.81 5.42
N ILE A 49 3.74 22.51 4.77
CA ILE A 49 4.56 23.49 4.05
C ILE A 49 3.90 23.80 2.72
N ASP A 50 3.64 22.75 1.93
CA ASP A 50 3.05 22.88 0.60
C ASP A 50 1.51 22.95 0.64
N LYS A 51 0.91 22.86 1.83
CA LYS A 51 -0.53 22.85 2.11
C LYS A 51 -1.29 21.84 1.24
N LYS A 52 -0.71 20.65 1.08
CA LYS A 52 -1.21 19.62 0.18
C LYS A 52 -1.52 18.33 0.93
N GLU A 53 -2.65 17.72 0.59
CA GLU A 53 -3.04 16.41 1.07
C GLU A 53 -2.55 15.32 0.11
N TYR A 54 -2.00 14.26 0.68
CA TYR A 54 -1.64 13.02 0.00
C TYR A 54 -2.40 11.86 0.63
N ARG A 55 -2.77 10.88 -0.19
CA ARG A 55 -3.44 9.67 0.26
C ARG A 55 -2.58 8.47 -0.07
N ILE A 56 -2.17 7.76 0.98
CA ILE A 56 -1.37 6.55 0.89
C ILE A 56 -2.33 5.37 0.98
N ASP A 57 -2.38 4.53 -0.05
CA ASP A 57 -3.30 3.38 -0.07
C ASP A 57 -3.07 2.45 1.11
N ARG A 58 -1.80 2.14 1.43
CA ARG A 58 -1.44 1.40 2.64
C ARG A 58 -0.12 1.86 3.25
N LEU A 59 -0.17 2.16 4.55
CA LEU A 59 0.97 2.50 5.39
C LEU A 59 1.07 1.47 6.53
N MET A 60 2.22 0.82 6.66
CA MET A 60 2.50 -0.14 7.72
C MET A 60 3.71 0.30 8.51
N ILE A 61 3.67 0.13 9.84
CA ILE A 61 4.74 0.52 10.74
C ILE A 61 5.02 -0.63 11.68
N LYS A 62 6.31 -0.98 11.78
CA LYS A 62 6.87 -1.84 12.81
C LYS A 62 7.76 -0.97 13.68
N ASP A 63 7.46 -0.91 14.98
CA ASP A 63 8.26 -0.23 16.00
C ASP A 63 9.17 -1.27 16.67
N ASN A 64 10.40 -0.87 16.99
CA ASN A 64 11.35 -1.70 17.75
C ASN A 64 11.43 -1.30 19.24
N ASP A 65 10.62 -0.32 19.68
CA ASP A 65 10.57 0.24 21.05
C ASP A 65 11.87 0.95 21.50
N ASP A 66 12.75 1.28 20.56
CA ASP A 66 14.03 1.97 20.80
C ASP A 66 14.17 3.29 20.01
N GLY A 67 13.06 3.77 19.45
CA GLY A 67 13.02 4.93 18.57
C GLY A 67 13.51 4.63 17.14
N THR A 68 13.65 3.36 16.78
CA THR A 68 13.87 2.88 15.40
C THR A 68 12.72 1.97 14.97
N GLY A 69 12.66 1.67 13.68
CA GLY A 69 11.66 0.77 13.14
C GLY A 69 11.64 0.72 11.63
N GLU A 70 10.64 0.05 11.09
CA GLU A 70 10.42 -0.11 9.66
C GLU A 70 9.08 0.50 9.28
N ILE A 71 9.06 1.28 8.20
CA ILE A 71 7.84 1.80 7.59
C ILE A 71 7.75 1.21 6.20
N TYR A 72 6.59 0.69 5.86
CA TYR A 72 6.32 0.20 4.52
C TYR A 72 5.12 0.91 3.91
N ILE A 73 5.39 1.66 2.85
CA ILE A 73 4.41 2.40 2.05
C ILE A 73 4.10 1.60 0.80
N VAL A 74 2.85 1.21 0.63
CA VAL A 74 2.38 0.48 -0.54
C VAL A 74 1.32 1.30 -1.24
N ASP A 75 1.47 1.41 -2.55
CA ASP A 75 0.52 2.06 -3.45
C ASP A 75 0.08 1.03 -4.49
N TYR A 76 -1.23 0.80 -4.59
CA TYR A 76 -1.83 -0.24 -5.42
C TYR A 76 -2.11 0.32 -6.82
N LYS A 77 -1.58 -0.33 -7.85
CA LYS A 77 -1.75 0.13 -9.24
C LYS A 77 -2.37 -0.96 -10.12
N THR A 78 -3.16 -0.52 -11.09
CA THR A 78 -3.66 -1.36 -12.20
C THR A 78 -3.08 -0.88 -13.54
N GLY A 79 -1.96 -0.15 -13.51
CA GLY A 79 -1.35 0.51 -14.67
C GLY A 79 -0.15 1.40 -14.29
N GLY A 80 0.10 2.46 -15.07
CA GLY A 80 1.33 3.27 -15.01
C GLY A 80 1.80 3.69 -13.61
N LYS A 81 3.12 3.62 -13.40
CA LYS A 81 3.80 3.94 -12.13
C LYS A 81 4.34 5.36 -12.15
N ASN A 82 4.21 6.07 -11.04
CA ASN A 82 4.84 7.37 -10.84
C ASN A 82 5.77 7.31 -9.63
N GLU A 83 7.03 6.93 -9.84
CA GLU A 83 8.02 6.78 -8.77
C GLU A 83 8.19 8.01 -7.88
N ASN A 84 7.95 9.21 -8.43
CA ASN A 84 8.04 10.44 -7.64
C ASN A 84 6.96 10.51 -6.55
N GLN A 85 5.81 9.86 -6.75
CA GLN A 85 4.73 9.81 -5.77
C GLN A 85 5.19 9.17 -4.45
N LEU A 86 5.76 7.97 -4.50
CA LEU A 86 6.23 7.26 -3.29
C LEU A 86 7.40 7.98 -2.61
N LYS A 87 8.31 8.58 -3.40
CA LYS A 87 9.39 9.43 -2.86
C LYS A 87 8.84 10.65 -2.12
N THR A 88 7.80 11.29 -2.67
CA THR A 88 7.10 12.38 -2.00
C THR A 88 6.46 11.90 -0.71
N TYR A 89 5.75 10.76 -0.72
CA TYR A 89 5.12 10.22 0.50
C TYR A 89 6.14 10.00 1.61
N ALA A 90 7.24 9.31 1.31
CA ALA A 90 8.31 9.06 2.28
C ALA A 90 8.91 10.35 2.84
N SER A 91 9.14 11.35 1.97
CA SER A 91 9.70 12.65 2.35
C SER A 91 8.76 13.44 3.26
N VAL A 92 7.49 13.56 2.88
CA VAL A 92 6.47 14.27 3.67
C VAL A 92 6.27 13.58 5.00
N LEU A 93 6.23 12.23 5.04
CA LEU A 93 6.06 11.46 6.27
C LEU A 93 7.17 11.78 7.29
N LYS A 94 8.44 11.77 6.86
CA LYS A 94 9.58 12.11 7.74
C LYS A 94 9.60 13.57 8.18
N LYS A 95 9.11 14.49 7.35
CA LYS A 95 8.99 15.91 7.72
C LYS A 95 7.90 16.13 8.76
N THR A 96 6.76 15.46 8.59
CA THR A 96 5.59 15.59 9.47
C THR A 96 5.83 14.94 10.83
N PHE A 97 6.45 13.76 10.85
CA PHE A 97 6.66 12.98 12.08
C PHE A 97 8.16 12.87 12.40
N LYS A 98 8.64 13.71 13.31
CA LYS A 98 10.05 13.77 13.71
C LYS A 98 10.51 12.50 14.43
N GLU A 99 9.59 11.84 15.13
CA GLU A 99 9.77 10.56 15.81
C GLU A 99 10.12 9.43 14.83
N LEU A 100 9.67 9.52 13.57
CA LEU A 100 9.94 8.53 12.53
C LEU A 100 11.27 8.78 11.80
N LYS A 101 12.07 9.75 12.23
CA LYS A 101 13.32 10.15 11.54
C LYS A 101 14.27 8.96 11.34
N ASN A 102 14.41 8.12 12.36
CA ASN A 102 15.33 6.97 12.38
C ASN A 102 14.71 5.69 11.83
N TYR A 103 13.46 5.73 11.35
CA TYR A 103 12.82 4.58 10.74
C TYR A 103 13.33 4.39 9.31
N GLU A 104 13.56 3.13 8.94
CA GLU A 104 13.83 2.73 7.57
C GLU A 104 12.51 2.74 6.79
N ILE A 105 12.45 3.48 5.68
CA ILE A 105 11.26 3.54 4.84
C ILE A 105 11.49 2.71 3.59
N LYS A 106 10.64 1.70 3.40
CA LYS A 106 10.49 0.95 2.17
C LYS A 106 9.24 1.44 1.45
N THR A 107 9.28 1.43 0.13
CA THR A 107 8.17 1.84 -0.72
C THR A 107 7.99 0.84 -1.84
N ASN A 108 6.75 0.45 -2.16
CA ASN A 108 6.48 -0.46 -3.26
C ASN A 108 5.22 -0.05 -4.03
N PHE A 109 5.27 -0.20 -5.36
CA PHE A 109 4.09 -0.21 -6.21
C PHE A 109 3.64 -1.64 -6.38
N LEU A 110 2.51 -1.99 -5.76
CA LEU A 110 1.95 -3.32 -5.93
C LEU A 110 0.94 -3.29 -7.07
N GLU A 111 1.41 -3.72 -8.23
CA GLU A 111 0.62 -3.76 -9.45
C GLU A 111 -0.18 -5.07 -9.52
N PHE A 112 -1.44 -4.99 -9.91
CA PHE A 112 -2.25 -6.18 -10.18
C PHE A 112 -2.68 -6.18 -11.64
N ASP A 113 -2.11 -7.11 -12.39
CA ASP A 113 -2.57 -7.45 -13.73
C ASP A 113 -3.82 -8.31 -13.57
N VAL A 114 -4.95 -7.68 -13.27
CA VAL A 114 -6.24 -8.37 -13.17
C VAL A 114 -6.85 -8.40 -14.56
N PHE A 115 -6.93 -9.60 -15.14
CA PHE A 115 -7.48 -9.86 -16.48
C PHE A 115 -9.02 -9.92 -16.46
#